data_AF-A0A2D7PG51-F1
#
_entry.id   AF-A0A2D7PG51-F1
#
_cell.length_a   1.000
_cell.length_b   1.000
_cell.length_c   1.000
_cell.angle_alpha   90.00
_cell.angle_beta   90.00
_cell.angle_gamma   90.00
#
_symmetry.space_group_name_H-M   'P 1'
#
loop_
_entity.id
_entity.type
_entity.pdbx_description
1 polymer ?
#
loop_
_entity_poly.entity_id
_entity_poly.type
_entity_poly.pdbx_seq_one_letter_code
_entity_poly.pdbx_strand_id
1 'polypeptide(L)'
;MAYTTVDNPELYFQVKTYTGNGSTQSITFDGSENMKPDIVWVKQRNASNGGIQYDSTRGANKKLDLNSNNAQDTQTDGLSSFDTDGFSTGANDAVNDGSDTYCTWNWNVGEGSTSSNSNGGITSTVQANTTAGISILQFTGSGSNATVGHGLTAAPETFWIKNISAGSTNRISFWDALGGGKFLRQDTTDTAGTDSNMFNDTAPTSSVITVGTDSATNNSGSTFNVVCIHSVQGYCKVGSYTGVGSNDGAFIYTGFKPAFIYVKNHSTGSYKWIIQDNKRNLFNPRDKYIYPNESEAEGESSNFNLDFYSNGFKPRNTRSETNDNNNKYVYLAIAESPQVNSKGVPNNAE
;
A
#
# COMPACT_ATOMS: atom_id res chain seq x y z
N MET A 1 -0.85 -7.95 29.10
CA MET A 1 -0.82 -8.28 27.66
C MET A 1 0.29 -7.45 27.03
N ALA A 2 1.03 -8.01 26.07
CA ALA A 2 2.04 -7.27 25.31
C ALA A 2 1.36 -6.13 24.52
N TYR A 3 2.00 -4.96 24.41
CA TYR A 3 1.44 -3.82 23.65
C TYR A 3 1.47 -4.06 22.14
N THR A 4 2.51 -4.72 21.65
CA THR A 4 2.68 -5.09 20.24
C THR A 4 3.14 -6.54 20.15
N THR A 5 2.83 -7.19 19.03
CA THR A 5 3.41 -8.48 18.62
C THR A 5 4.57 -8.30 17.63
N VAL A 6 4.79 -7.07 17.15
CA VAL A 6 5.86 -6.68 16.24
C VAL A 6 6.76 -5.69 16.96
N ASP A 7 7.92 -6.18 17.43
CA ASP A 7 8.94 -5.35 18.08
C ASP A 7 9.82 -4.62 17.09
N ASN A 8 10.13 -5.27 15.96
CA ASN A 8 10.93 -4.71 14.89
C ASN A 8 10.13 -4.68 13.58
N PRO A 9 9.53 -3.53 13.22
CA PRO A 9 8.82 -3.35 11.94
C PRO A 9 9.69 -3.60 10.69
N GLU A 10 11.02 -3.45 10.77
CA GLU A 10 11.93 -3.59 9.62
C GLU A 10 11.98 -5.03 9.06
N LEU A 11 11.55 -6.03 9.85
CA LEU A 11 11.38 -7.41 9.38
C LEU A 11 10.20 -7.56 8.39
N TYR A 12 9.30 -6.58 8.33
CA TYR A 12 8.03 -6.69 7.61
C TYR A 12 7.81 -5.57 6.60
N PHE A 13 8.39 -4.40 6.84
CA PHE A 13 8.30 -3.26 5.95
C PHE A 13 9.56 -2.40 5.98
N GLN A 14 10.10 -2.07 4.80
CA GLN A 14 11.21 -1.13 4.67
C GLN A 14 11.01 -0.17 3.50
N VAL A 15 11.38 1.09 3.72
CA VAL A 15 11.45 2.12 2.67
C VAL A 15 12.90 2.27 2.23
N LYS A 16 13.14 2.28 0.92
CA LYS A 16 14.50 2.43 0.37
C LYS A 16 14.54 3.44 -0.76
N THR A 17 15.48 4.37 -0.68
CA THR A 17 15.83 5.25 -1.81
C THR A 17 17.14 4.79 -2.45
N TYR A 18 17.25 4.91 -3.77
CA TYR A 18 18.48 4.62 -4.50
C TYR A 18 18.59 5.49 -5.76
N THR A 19 19.81 5.55 -6.31
CA THR A 19 20.08 6.13 -7.61
C THR A 19 20.32 5.01 -8.61
N GLY A 20 19.60 5.05 -9.72
CA GLY A 20 19.72 4.07 -10.77
C GLY A 20 21.04 4.19 -11.54
N ASN A 21 21.46 3.08 -12.13
CA ASN A 21 22.74 2.94 -12.81
C ASN A 21 22.63 2.61 -14.31
N GLY A 22 21.42 2.47 -14.86
CA GLY A 22 21.19 2.15 -16.26
C GLY A 22 21.71 0.76 -16.67
N SER A 23 21.91 -0.14 -15.70
CA SER A 23 22.44 -1.50 -15.88
C SER A 23 21.75 -2.46 -14.91
N THR A 24 22.30 -3.64 -14.66
CA THR A 24 21.83 -4.48 -13.55
C THR A 24 22.26 -3.86 -12.21
N GLN A 25 21.37 -3.86 -11.22
CA GLN A 25 21.66 -3.35 -9.88
C GLN A 25 21.02 -4.24 -8.83
N SER A 26 21.75 -4.50 -7.75
CA SER A 26 21.18 -5.06 -6.52
C SER A 26 20.99 -3.93 -5.51
N ILE A 27 19.79 -3.83 -4.97
CA ILE A 27 19.38 -2.79 -4.03
C ILE A 27 19.18 -3.47 -2.67
N THR A 28 20.14 -3.31 -1.78
CA THR A 28 20.08 -3.80 -0.40
C THR A 28 19.36 -2.80 0.50
N PHE A 29 18.55 -3.28 1.45
CA PHE A 29 17.88 -2.40 2.38
C PHE A 29 18.84 -1.83 3.45
N ASP A 30 18.47 -0.68 4.02
CA ASP A 30 19.32 0.03 5.00
C ASP A 30 18.85 -0.18 6.46
N GLY A 31 17.87 -1.06 6.68
CA GLY A 31 17.41 -1.43 8.01
C GLY A 31 18.46 -2.20 8.80
N SER A 32 18.20 -2.35 10.09
CA SER A 32 19.01 -3.16 11.01
C SER A 32 18.86 -4.66 10.81
N GLU A 33 17.81 -5.08 10.09
CA GLU A 33 17.49 -6.48 9.80
C GLU A 33 17.40 -6.71 8.29
N ASN A 34 17.81 -7.90 7.87
CA ASN A 34 17.57 -8.38 6.52
C ASN A 34 16.07 -8.62 6.31
N MET A 35 15.52 -8.10 5.22
CA MET A 35 14.14 -8.38 4.84
C MET A 35 14.04 -8.81 3.37
N LYS A 36 13.50 -10.02 3.14
CA LYS A 36 13.08 -10.43 1.81
C LYS A 36 11.72 -9.81 1.47
N PRO A 37 11.61 -8.95 0.45
CA PRO A 37 10.34 -8.38 0.04
C PRO A 37 9.53 -9.36 -0.81
N ASP A 38 8.21 -9.31 -0.66
CA ASP A 38 7.24 -9.96 -1.54
C ASP A 38 6.46 -8.97 -2.37
N ILE A 39 6.39 -7.70 -1.93
CA ILE A 39 5.85 -6.59 -2.70
C ILE A 39 6.94 -5.53 -2.78
N VAL A 40 7.29 -5.12 -3.99
CA VAL A 40 8.15 -3.97 -4.25
C VAL A 40 7.33 -2.94 -5.02
N TRP A 41 6.99 -1.85 -4.34
CA TRP A 41 6.37 -0.69 -4.97
C TRP A 41 7.45 0.35 -5.24
N VAL A 42 7.76 0.59 -6.52
CA VAL A 42 8.78 1.56 -6.96
C VAL A 42 8.14 2.79 -7.60
N LYS A 43 8.73 3.95 -7.34
CA LYS A 43 8.40 5.22 -8.03
C LYS A 43 9.68 6.03 -8.28
N GLN A 44 9.84 6.48 -9.52
CA GLN A 44 10.84 7.47 -9.89
C GLN A 44 10.50 8.84 -9.30
N ARG A 45 11.51 9.53 -8.78
CA ARG A 45 11.36 10.76 -7.99
C ARG A 45 11.72 12.03 -8.76
N ASN A 46 12.65 11.97 -9.71
CA ASN A 46 13.19 13.14 -10.39
C ASN A 46 12.72 13.32 -11.85
N ALA A 47 11.77 12.50 -12.33
CA ALA A 47 11.20 12.62 -13.67
C ALA A 47 9.72 12.18 -13.71
N SER A 48 9.07 12.39 -14.86
CA SER A 48 7.67 12.03 -15.07
C SER A 48 7.52 10.56 -15.48
N ASN A 49 7.26 9.69 -14.52
CA ASN A 49 7.03 8.27 -14.74
C ASN A 49 6.11 7.67 -13.67
N GLY A 50 5.23 6.75 -14.06
CA GLY A 50 4.24 6.14 -13.17
C GLY A 50 4.86 5.25 -12.11
N GLY A 51 4.14 5.02 -11.01
CA GLY A 51 4.53 4.02 -10.02
C GLY A 51 4.27 2.60 -10.52
N ILE A 52 5.15 1.66 -10.15
CA ILE A 52 5.04 0.25 -10.51
C ILE A 52 5.01 -0.61 -9.24
N GLN A 53 4.17 -1.65 -9.24
CA GLN A 53 4.19 -2.71 -8.24
C GLN A 53 4.61 -4.06 -8.83
N TYR A 54 5.62 -4.68 -8.24
CA TYR A 54 5.97 -6.08 -8.43
C TYR A 54 5.57 -6.89 -7.20
N ASP A 55 5.28 -8.18 -7.39
CA ASP A 55 5.23 -9.11 -6.27
C ASP A 55 5.68 -10.53 -6.62
N SER A 56 6.10 -11.25 -5.58
CA SER A 56 6.65 -12.60 -5.68
C SER A 56 5.59 -13.64 -6.09
N THR A 57 4.30 -13.37 -5.85
CA THR A 57 3.19 -14.26 -6.24
C THR A 57 3.03 -14.31 -7.76
N ARG A 58 3.11 -13.16 -8.42
CA ARG A 58 3.05 -13.04 -9.89
C ARG A 58 4.39 -13.35 -10.56
N GLY A 59 5.50 -13.11 -9.85
CA GLY A 59 6.87 -13.29 -10.33
C GLY A 59 7.59 -11.96 -10.57
N ALA A 60 8.93 -11.99 -10.47
CA ALA A 60 9.80 -10.81 -10.47
C ALA A 60 9.56 -9.83 -11.64
N ASN A 61 9.37 -10.33 -12.86
CA ASN A 61 9.22 -9.49 -14.05
C ASN A 61 7.78 -9.06 -14.34
N LYS A 62 6.81 -9.37 -13.47
CA LYS A 62 5.40 -8.98 -13.66
C LYS A 62 5.13 -7.63 -13.04
N LYS A 63 5.11 -6.60 -13.88
CA LYS A 63 4.79 -5.24 -13.45
C LYS A 63 3.29 -5.00 -13.39
N LEU A 64 2.87 -4.14 -12.47
CA LEU A 64 1.56 -3.51 -12.48
C LEU A 64 1.74 -1.99 -12.38
N ASP A 65 1.30 -1.28 -13.41
CA ASP A 65 1.30 0.19 -13.43
C ASP A 65 0.18 0.72 -12.53
N LEU A 66 0.50 1.66 -11.64
CA LEU A 66 -0.42 2.17 -10.62
C LEU A 66 -1.13 3.47 -11.02
N ASN A 67 -0.76 4.03 -12.17
CA ASN A 67 -1.39 5.19 -12.81
C ASN A 67 -2.14 4.81 -14.10
N SER A 68 -2.45 3.53 -14.30
CA SER A 68 -3.18 3.07 -15.48
C SER A 68 -4.15 1.94 -15.16
N ASN A 69 -5.13 1.77 -16.04
CA ASN A 69 -6.10 0.68 -15.99
C ASN A 69 -5.66 -0.54 -16.82
N ASN A 70 -4.40 -0.59 -17.26
CA ASN A 70 -3.87 -1.72 -18.02
C ASN A 70 -3.82 -3.01 -17.19
N ALA A 71 -3.80 -4.15 -17.87
CA ALA A 71 -3.48 -5.44 -17.25
C ALA A 71 -2.02 -5.46 -16.77
N GLN A 72 -1.62 -6.51 -16.05
CA GLN A 72 -0.20 -6.70 -15.77
C GLN A 72 0.59 -6.88 -17.06
N ASP A 73 1.87 -6.53 -17.04
CA ASP A 73 2.78 -6.70 -18.17
C ASP A 73 4.06 -7.42 -17.74
N THR A 74 4.80 -7.96 -18.71
CA THR A 74 6.11 -8.59 -18.49
C THR A 74 7.21 -7.62 -18.86
N GLN A 75 7.96 -7.15 -17.87
CA GLN A 75 9.05 -6.21 -18.04
C GLN A 75 10.38 -6.90 -17.71
N THR A 76 10.99 -7.51 -18.73
CA THR A 76 12.20 -8.33 -18.57
C THR A 76 13.39 -7.57 -17.98
N ASP A 77 13.53 -6.28 -18.32
CA ASP A 77 14.60 -5.42 -17.80
C ASP A 77 14.17 -4.64 -16.53
N GLY A 78 13.01 -4.96 -15.95
CA GLY A 78 12.49 -4.39 -14.71
C GLY A 78 13.08 -5.05 -13.47
N LEU A 79 12.26 -5.39 -12.48
CA LEU A 79 12.69 -6.18 -11.33
C LEU A 79 13.03 -7.62 -11.75
N SER A 80 14.20 -8.12 -11.33
CA SER A 80 14.76 -9.41 -11.76
C SER A 80 14.73 -10.47 -10.65
N SER A 81 14.87 -10.07 -9.37
CA SER A 81 14.76 -10.97 -8.23
C SER A 81 14.29 -10.28 -6.95
N PHE A 82 13.66 -11.07 -6.08
CA PHE A 82 13.42 -10.73 -4.68
C PHE A 82 14.51 -11.41 -3.85
N ASP A 83 15.42 -10.62 -3.30
CA ASP A 83 16.63 -11.10 -2.63
C ASP A 83 16.39 -11.24 -1.12
N THR A 84 17.30 -11.88 -0.39
CA THR A 84 17.13 -12.09 1.06
C THR A 84 17.14 -10.80 1.88
N ASP A 85 17.71 -9.74 1.32
CA ASP A 85 17.72 -8.39 1.89
C ASP A 85 17.65 -7.35 0.78
N GLY A 86 16.44 -7.15 0.24
CA GLY A 86 16.22 -6.26 -0.90
C GLY A 86 15.81 -6.95 -2.19
N PHE A 87 16.20 -6.38 -3.31
CA PHE A 87 15.80 -6.85 -4.64
C PHE A 87 16.85 -6.46 -5.69
N SER A 88 16.79 -7.10 -6.85
CA SER A 88 17.63 -6.75 -7.99
C SER A 88 16.79 -6.27 -9.17
N THR A 89 17.35 -5.36 -9.96
CA THR A 89 16.74 -4.76 -11.16
C THR A 89 17.64 -4.94 -12.38
N GLY A 90 17.04 -4.92 -13.56
CA GLY A 90 17.70 -4.65 -14.84
C GLY A 90 17.83 -3.15 -15.11
N ALA A 91 18.00 -2.79 -16.38
CA ALA A 91 18.30 -1.42 -16.83
C ALA A 91 17.05 -0.59 -17.19
N ASN A 92 15.84 -1.04 -16.89
CA ASN A 92 14.64 -0.33 -17.34
C ASN A 92 14.47 1.03 -16.64
N ASP A 93 14.17 2.07 -17.41
CA ASP A 93 14.11 3.44 -16.94
C ASP A 93 13.05 3.70 -15.86
N ALA A 94 11.98 2.90 -15.81
CA ALA A 94 10.96 3.03 -14.77
C ALA A 94 11.41 2.56 -13.38
N VAL A 95 12.55 1.84 -13.31
CA VAL A 95 13.08 1.30 -12.06
C VAL A 95 14.56 1.56 -11.84
N ASN A 96 15.35 1.84 -12.88
CA ASN A 96 16.81 1.88 -12.76
C ASN A 96 17.51 2.62 -13.91
N ASP A 97 16.97 3.73 -14.39
CA ASP A 97 17.67 4.60 -15.33
C ASP A 97 18.93 5.21 -14.69
N GLY A 98 19.94 5.45 -15.50
CA GLY A 98 21.20 6.02 -15.05
C GLY A 98 21.03 7.43 -14.49
N SER A 99 21.50 7.65 -13.27
CA SER A 99 21.45 8.95 -12.56
C SER A 99 20.07 9.36 -12.05
N ASP A 100 19.01 8.59 -12.36
CA ASP A 100 17.68 8.87 -11.83
C ASP A 100 17.52 8.34 -10.41
N THR A 101 16.60 8.96 -9.66
CA THR A 101 16.40 8.66 -8.24
C THR A 101 15.05 7.99 -8.03
N TYR A 102 15.04 6.98 -7.17
CA TYR A 102 13.88 6.14 -6.93
C TYR A 102 13.58 6.06 -5.43
N CYS A 103 12.32 5.82 -5.11
CA CYS A 103 11.87 5.38 -3.79
C CYS A 103 11.12 4.06 -3.94
N THR A 104 11.31 3.17 -2.97
CA THR A 104 10.56 1.93 -2.87
C THR A 104 9.93 1.76 -1.51
N TRP A 105 8.71 1.20 -1.50
CA TRP A 105 8.00 0.74 -0.31
C TRP A 105 7.83 -0.76 -0.43
N ASN A 106 8.38 -1.49 0.52
CA ASN A 106 8.62 -2.91 0.38
C ASN A 106 7.99 -3.67 1.54
N TRP A 107 7.20 -4.70 1.24
CA TRP A 107 6.53 -5.53 2.25
C TRP A 107 6.99 -6.97 2.16
N ASN A 108 7.24 -7.59 3.32
CA ASN A 108 7.30 -9.05 3.45
C ASN A 108 5.89 -9.60 3.76
N VAL A 109 5.45 -10.55 2.95
CA VAL A 109 4.09 -11.11 3.02
C VAL A 109 4.11 -12.63 3.20
N GLY A 110 5.18 -13.31 2.83
CA GLY A 110 5.31 -14.77 2.98
C GLY A 110 6.59 -15.35 2.37
N GLU A 111 7.59 -14.51 2.06
CA GLU A 111 8.89 -14.86 1.49
C GLU A 111 8.81 -15.64 0.16
N GLY A 112 7.74 -15.46 -0.59
CA GLY A 112 7.44 -16.13 -1.85
C GLY A 112 6.70 -17.46 -1.69
N SER A 113 6.42 -17.89 -0.46
CA SER A 113 5.74 -19.15 -0.19
C SER A 113 4.23 -19.00 -0.35
N THR A 114 3.68 -19.66 -1.38
CA THR A 114 2.24 -19.67 -1.65
C THR A 114 1.59 -20.97 -1.19
N SER A 115 0.31 -20.90 -0.85
CA SER A 115 -0.54 -22.05 -0.56
C SER A 115 -1.92 -21.87 -1.17
N SER A 116 -2.63 -22.98 -1.41
CA SER A 116 -4.03 -22.93 -1.85
C SER A 116 -4.94 -22.69 -0.64
N ASN A 117 -5.92 -21.81 -0.81
CA ASN A 117 -6.94 -21.51 0.20
C ASN A 117 -8.33 -21.70 -0.40
N SER A 118 -9.05 -22.69 0.09
CA SER A 118 -10.41 -23.03 -0.35
C SER A 118 -11.49 -22.48 0.58
N ASN A 119 -11.17 -21.50 1.43
CA ASN A 119 -12.17 -20.78 2.19
C ASN A 119 -13.01 -19.92 1.23
N GLY A 120 -14.33 -19.97 1.36
CA GLY A 120 -15.25 -19.25 0.50
C GLY A 120 -15.65 -20.00 -0.77
N GLY A 121 -16.26 -19.28 -1.71
CA GLY A 121 -16.79 -19.84 -2.96
C GLY A 121 -15.77 -19.96 -4.10
N ILE A 122 -14.66 -19.23 -4.03
CA ILE A 122 -13.57 -19.29 -5.03
C ILE A 122 -12.27 -19.64 -4.29
N THR A 123 -11.59 -20.68 -4.78
CA THR A 123 -10.25 -21.03 -4.30
C THR A 123 -9.22 -20.01 -4.76
N SER A 124 -8.36 -19.57 -3.85
CA SER A 124 -7.26 -18.65 -4.13
C SER A 124 -5.90 -19.30 -3.90
N THR A 125 -4.86 -18.71 -4.51
CA THR A 125 -3.46 -18.93 -4.16
C THR A 125 -3.03 -17.77 -3.29
N VAL A 126 -2.53 -18.02 -2.07
CA VAL A 126 -2.27 -16.97 -1.07
C VAL A 126 -0.87 -17.06 -0.47
N GLN A 127 -0.26 -15.90 -0.25
CA GLN A 127 0.82 -15.68 0.74
C GLN A 127 0.26 -14.79 1.85
N ALA A 128 0.55 -15.10 3.11
CA ALA A 128 0.04 -14.34 4.24
C ALA A 128 1.05 -14.25 5.38
N ASN A 129 1.23 -13.04 5.89
CA ASN A 129 1.97 -12.74 7.09
C ASN A 129 0.98 -12.24 8.14
N THR A 130 0.43 -13.18 8.90
CA THR A 130 -0.60 -12.92 9.91
C THR A 130 -0.07 -12.10 11.09
N THR A 131 1.24 -12.14 11.35
CA THR A 131 1.91 -11.28 12.33
C THR A 131 1.90 -9.81 11.90
N ALA A 132 2.14 -9.55 10.61
CA ALA A 132 2.13 -8.21 10.02
C ALA A 132 0.74 -7.77 9.51
N GLY A 133 -0.28 -8.64 9.58
CA GLY A 133 -1.64 -8.34 9.16
C GLY A 133 -1.80 -8.08 7.66
N ILE A 134 -0.93 -8.66 6.83
CA ILE A 134 -0.92 -8.48 5.38
C ILE A 134 -0.95 -9.82 4.64
N SER A 135 -1.73 -9.89 3.57
CA SER A 135 -1.69 -11.02 2.63
C SER A 135 -1.78 -10.54 1.19
N ILE A 136 -1.31 -11.39 0.28
CA ILE A 136 -1.50 -11.23 -1.16
C ILE A 136 -2.06 -12.54 -1.73
N LEU A 137 -3.08 -12.43 -2.57
CA LEU A 137 -3.70 -13.59 -3.18
C LEU A 137 -3.98 -13.40 -4.67
N GLN A 138 -4.12 -14.52 -5.37
CA GLN A 138 -4.65 -14.59 -6.73
C GLN A 138 -5.86 -15.52 -6.80
N PHE A 139 -6.83 -15.17 -7.62
CA PHE A 139 -7.98 -16.03 -7.92
C PHE A 139 -8.50 -15.79 -9.34
N THR A 140 -9.28 -16.75 -9.84
CA THR A 140 -9.99 -16.59 -11.13
C THR A 140 -11.43 -16.19 -10.85
N GLY A 141 -11.87 -15.08 -11.42
CA GLY A 141 -13.20 -14.54 -11.21
C GLY A 141 -14.29 -15.44 -11.76
N SER A 142 -15.43 -15.45 -11.08
CA SER A 142 -16.58 -16.28 -11.44
C SER A 142 -17.62 -15.51 -12.28
N GLY A 143 -17.66 -14.19 -12.20
CA GLY A 143 -18.74 -13.35 -12.74
C GLY A 143 -20.03 -13.39 -11.92
N SER A 144 -19.98 -13.92 -10.70
CA SER A 144 -21.13 -14.07 -9.80
C SER A 144 -20.73 -13.80 -8.37
N ASN A 145 -21.64 -13.25 -7.55
CA ASN A 145 -21.38 -12.99 -6.12
C ASN A 145 -20.72 -14.19 -5.45
N ALA A 146 -19.55 -13.95 -4.86
CA ALA A 146 -18.74 -15.01 -4.27
C ALA A 146 -17.87 -14.47 -3.13
N THR A 147 -17.26 -15.40 -2.40
CA THR A 147 -16.27 -15.10 -1.37
C THR A 147 -14.94 -15.74 -1.71
N VAL A 148 -13.85 -15.08 -1.34
CA VAL A 148 -12.48 -15.53 -1.64
C VAL A 148 -11.66 -15.54 -0.35
N GLY A 149 -11.01 -16.66 -0.06
CA GLY A 149 -10.15 -16.82 1.12
C GLY A 149 -8.91 -15.94 1.04
N HIS A 150 -8.65 -15.14 2.10
CA HIS A 150 -7.50 -14.21 2.11
C HIS A 150 -6.34 -14.63 3.05
N GLY A 151 -6.49 -15.71 3.81
CA GLY A 151 -5.40 -16.28 4.62
C GLY A 151 -4.98 -15.50 5.88
N LEU A 152 -5.66 -14.41 6.24
CA LEU A 152 -5.42 -13.70 7.50
C LEU A 152 -6.27 -14.30 8.62
N THR A 153 -6.04 -13.85 9.86
CA THR A 153 -6.77 -14.26 11.06
C THR A 153 -7.75 -13.21 11.56
N ALA A 154 -7.78 -12.04 10.95
CA ALA A 154 -8.71 -10.94 11.21
C ALA A 154 -9.21 -10.36 9.88
N ALA A 155 -10.34 -9.66 9.93
CA ALA A 155 -10.94 -9.08 8.76
C ALA A 155 -10.04 -7.96 8.19
N PRO A 156 -9.68 -7.99 6.90
CA PRO A 156 -9.00 -6.87 6.25
C PRO A 156 -9.80 -5.58 6.42
N GLU A 157 -9.14 -4.52 6.89
CA GLU A 157 -9.73 -3.17 7.00
C GLU A 157 -9.54 -2.39 5.69
N THR A 158 -8.61 -2.81 4.84
CA THR A 158 -8.54 -2.42 3.43
C THR A 158 -8.07 -3.60 2.59
N PHE A 159 -8.51 -3.66 1.34
CA PHE A 159 -7.90 -4.53 0.36
C PHE A 159 -7.92 -3.87 -1.02
N TRP A 160 -6.96 -4.22 -1.85
CA TRP A 160 -6.75 -3.65 -3.19
C TRP A 160 -6.80 -4.75 -4.22
N ILE A 161 -7.82 -4.73 -5.07
CA ILE A 161 -8.06 -5.75 -6.10
C ILE A 161 -7.81 -5.17 -7.49
N LYS A 162 -7.08 -5.94 -8.29
CA LYS A 162 -6.81 -5.61 -9.69
C LYS A 162 -7.06 -6.84 -10.57
N ASN A 163 -7.83 -6.65 -11.64
CA ASN A 163 -7.84 -7.61 -12.74
C ASN A 163 -6.49 -7.53 -13.47
N ILE A 164 -5.72 -8.62 -13.41
CA ILE A 164 -4.37 -8.67 -13.98
C ILE A 164 -4.34 -9.34 -15.35
N SER A 165 -5.45 -9.92 -15.83
CA SER A 165 -5.52 -10.57 -17.14
C SER A 165 -6.30 -9.78 -18.19
N ALA A 166 -7.04 -8.74 -17.80
CA ALA A 166 -7.79 -7.87 -18.71
C ALA A 166 -7.45 -6.39 -18.48
N GLY A 167 -7.17 -5.66 -19.56
CA GLY A 167 -6.95 -4.21 -19.52
C GLY A 167 -8.25 -3.43 -19.35
N SER A 168 -8.13 -2.10 -19.29
CA SER A 168 -9.24 -1.15 -19.14
C SER A 168 -10.07 -1.32 -17.86
N THR A 169 -9.49 -1.90 -16.80
CA THR A 169 -10.14 -2.04 -15.49
C THR A 169 -9.32 -1.32 -14.42
N ASN A 170 -9.96 -0.48 -13.61
CA ASN A 170 -9.27 0.23 -12.54
C ASN A 170 -8.83 -0.73 -11.42
N ARG A 171 -7.83 -0.35 -10.63
CA ARG A 171 -7.52 -1.03 -9.36
C ARG A 171 -8.49 -0.54 -8.31
N ILE A 172 -9.34 -1.42 -7.80
CA ILE A 172 -10.41 -1.08 -6.87
C ILE A 172 -9.91 -1.33 -5.44
N SER A 173 -10.23 -0.43 -4.53
CA SER A 173 -9.92 -0.57 -3.11
C SER A 173 -11.16 -0.50 -2.24
N PHE A 174 -11.25 -1.43 -1.30
CA PHE A 174 -12.17 -1.40 -0.17
C PHE A 174 -11.51 -0.73 1.02
N TRP A 175 -12.31 -0.02 1.82
CA TRP A 175 -11.89 0.59 3.09
C TRP A 175 -13.02 0.47 4.09
N ASP A 176 -12.76 -0.13 5.25
CA ASP A 176 -13.77 -0.37 6.29
C ASP A 176 -14.50 0.91 6.72
N ALA A 177 -13.75 2.02 6.81
CA ALA A 177 -14.29 3.34 7.12
C ALA A 177 -15.35 3.86 6.11
N LEU A 178 -15.44 3.28 4.92
CA LEU A 178 -16.45 3.62 3.90
C LEU A 178 -17.68 2.69 3.94
N GLY A 179 -17.53 1.48 4.51
CA GLY A 179 -18.53 0.43 4.50
C GLY A 179 -18.53 -0.45 3.23
N GLY A 180 -19.19 -1.61 3.31
CA GLY A 180 -19.21 -2.67 2.28
C GLY A 180 -19.72 -2.29 0.90
N GLY A 181 -20.55 -1.24 0.79
CA GLY A 181 -21.14 -0.80 -0.49
C GLY A 181 -20.31 0.26 -1.24
N LYS A 182 -19.13 0.61 -0.74
CA LYS A 182 -18.31 1.69 -1.29
C LYS A 182 -16.92 1.22 -1.70
N PHE A 183 -16.34 1.97 -2.62
CA PHE A 183 -15.02 1.68 -3.16
C PHE A 183 -14.29 2.96 -3.57
N LEU A 184 -12.97 2.86 -3.72
CA LEU A 184 -12.13 3.87 -4.33
C LEU A 184 -11.34 3.25 -5.49
N ARG A 185 -11.16 4.02 -6.57
CA ARG A 185 -10.23 3.68 -7.65
C ARG A 185 -8.86 4.23 -7.30
N GLN A 186 -7.84 3.36 -7.26
CA GLN A 186 -6.51 3.78 -6.84
C GLN A 186 -5.72 4.46 -7.95
N ASP A 187 -6.06 4.18 -9.21
CA ASP A 187 -5.46 4.76 -10.42
C ASP A 187 -6.19 6.02 -10.92
N THR A 188 -7.15 6.55 -10.15
CA THR A 188 -7.84 7.82 -10.47
C THR A 188 -7.88 8.76 -9.25
N THR A 189 -8.35 9.98 -9.48
CA THR A 189 -8.52 11.01 -8.45
C THR A 189 -9.92 11.05 -7.86
N ASP A 190 -10.82 10.15 -8.28
CA ASP A 190 -12.24 10.17 -7.93
C ASP A 190 -12.50 10.13 -6.42
N THR A 191 -13.67 10.62 -6.02
CA THR A 191 -14.24 10.37 -4.69
C THR A 191 -14.71 8.92 -4.54
N ALA A 192 -15.17 8.56 -3.34
CA ALA A 192 -15.72 7.22 -3.11
C ALA A 192 -16.95 6.96 -4.00
N GLY A 193 -16.92 5.85 -4.75
CA GLY A 193 -18.06 5.31 -5.47
C GLY A 193 -18.98 4.49 -4.57
N THR A 194 -20.21 4.27 -5.00
CA THR A 194 -21.17 3.35 -4.36
C THR A 194 -21.74 2.43 -5.43
N ASP A 195 -21.46 1.13 -5.32
CA ASP A 195 -21.94 0.12 -6.27
C ASP A 195 -21.89 -1.26 -5.60
N SER A 196 -23.06 -1.88 -5.44
CA SER A 196 -23.16 -3.20 -4.83
C SER A 196 -22.56 -4.30 -5.71
N ASN A 197 -22.39 -4.08 -7.01
CA ASN A 197 -21.73 -5.05 -7.90
C ASN A 197 -20.23 -5.19 -7.59
N MET A 198 -19.61 -4.28 -6.84
CA MET A 198 -18.19 -4.37 -6.49
C MET A 198 -17.94 -5.47 -5.44
N PHE A 199 -18.62 -5.39 -4.30
CA PHE A 199 -18.39 -6.21 -3.10
C PHE A 199 -19.68 -6.78 -2.47
N ASN A 200 -20.81 -6.70 -3.18
CA ASN A 200 -22.12 -7.16 -2.72
C ASN A 200 -22.54 -6.54 -1.36
N ASP A 201 -22.26 -5.25 -1.16
CA ASP A 201 -22.52 -4.50 0.08
C ASP A 201 -22.02 -5.18 1.37
N THR A 202 -20.98 -6.02 1.26
CA THR A 202 -20.56 -6.93 2.35
C THR A 202 -19.14 -6.60 2.80
N ALA A 203 -18.97 -6.33 4.10
CA ALA A 203 -17.64 -6.18 4.70
C ALA A 203 -16.91 -7.54 4.79
N PRO A 204 -15.56 -7.56 4.72
CA PRO A 204 -14.78 -8.78 4.92
C PRO A 204 -15.02 -9.43 6.29
N THR A 205 -14.78 -10.73 6.38
CA THR A 205 -14.70 -11.46 7.64
C THR A 205 -13.26 -11.83 7.95
N SER A 206 -13.00 -12.50 9.07
CA SER A 206 -11.65 -12.97 9.42
C SER A 206 -11.07 -14.00 8.47
N SER A 207 -11.85 -14.56 7.54
CA SER A 207 -11.40 -15.62 6.63
C SER A 207 -11.62 -15.35 5.15
N VAL A 208 -12.57 -14.47 4.78
CA VAL A 208 -12.94 -14.21 3.39
C VAL A 208 -13.21 -12.73 3.11
N ILE A 209 -12.86 -12.30 1.90
CA ILE A 209 -13.41 -11.08 1.28
C ILE A 209 -14.60 -11.46 0.40
N THR A 210 -15.49 -10.51 0.15
CA THR A 210 -16.63 -10.68 -0.77
C THR A 210 -16.37 -9.92 -2.06
N VAL A 211 -16.66 -10.57 -3.19
CA VAL A 211 -16.62 -9.97 -4.52
C VAL A 211 -17.99 -10.08 -5.17
N GLY A 212 -18.42 -9.03 -5.86
CA GLY A 212 -19.70 -8.98 -6.55
C GLY A 212 -19.63 -9.47 -7.99
N THR A 213 -20.35 -8.83 -8.90
CA THR A 213 -20.43 -9.17 -10.33
C THR A 213 -19.65 -8.22 -11.23
N ASP A 214 -19.08 -7.14 -10.68
CA ASP A 214 -18.37 -6.14 -11.48
C ASP A 214 -17.10 -6.70 -12.13
N SER A 215 -16.83 -6.26 -13.36
CA SER A 215 -15.69 -6.75 -14.14
C SER A 215 -14.32 -6.36 -13.55
N ALA A 216 -14.25 -5.28 -12.77
CA ALA A 216 -13.05 -4.82 -12.10
C ALA A 216 -12.72 -5.61 -10.82
N THR A 217 -13.66 -6.39 -10.28
CA THR A 217 -13.47 -7.18 -9.05
C THR A 217 -13.69 -8.68 -9.24
N ASN A 218 -14.47 -9.13 -10.23
CA ASN A 218 -14.82 -10.55 -10.37
C ASN A 218 -15.23 -10.97 -11.78
N ASN A 219 -14.68 -10.37 -12.84
CA ASN A 219 -14.97 -10.78 -14.22
C ASN A 219 -14.74 -12.29 -14.44
N SER A 220 -15.70 -12.97 -15.06
CA SER A 220 -15.64 -14.42 -15.29
C SER A 220 -14.41 -14.80 -16.10
N GLY A 221 -13.64 -15.77 -15.62
CA GLY A 221 -12.44 -16.28 -16.27
C GLY A 221 -11.23 -15.35 -16.24
N SER A 222 -11.34 -14.14 -15.69
CA SER A 222 -10.19 -13.25 -15.49
C SER A 222 -9.44 -13.60 -14.21
N THR A 223 -8.12 -13.41 -14.20
CA THR A 223 -7.29 -13.55 -13.01
C THR A 223 -7.18 -12.22 -12.28
N PHE A 224 -7.31 -12.25 -10.96
CA PHE A 224 -7.20 -11.10 -10.08
C PHE A 224 -6.00 -11.26 -9.15
N ASN A 225 -5.41 -10.14 -8.77
CA ASN A 225 -4.47 -10.05 -7.66
C ASN A 225 -5.08 -9.15 -6.58
N VAL A 226 -4.97 -9.55 -5.31
CA VAL A 226 -5.50 -8.80 -4.18
C VAL A 226 -4.48 -8.69 -3.08
N VAL A 227 -4.24 -7.47 -2.59
CA VAL A 227 -3.49 -7.21 -1.36
C VAL A 227 -4.48 -6.89 -0.25
N CYS A 228 -4.45 -7.62 0.86
CA CYS A 228 -5.34 -7.43 2.01
C CYS A 228 -4.53 -6.97 3.23
N ILE A 229 -5.03 -5.98 3.97
CA ILE A 229 -4.34 -5.40 5.14
C ILE A 229 -5.36 -5.15 6.28
N HIS A 230 -5.02 -5.55 7.50
CA HIS A 230 -5.70 -5.09 8.72
C HIS A 230 -4.69 -4.47 9.69
N SER A 231 -5.16 -3.56 10.54
CA SER A 231 -4.34 -2.95 11.59
C SER A 231 -3.73 -4.00 12.51
N VAL A 232 -2.47 -3.79 12.89
CA VAL A 232 -1.75 -4.55 13.92
C VAL A 232 -1.20 -3.54 14.91
N GLN A 233 -1.58 -3.69 16.18
CA GLN A 233 -1.20 -2.77 17.24
C GLN A 233 0.33 -2.59 17.28
N GLY A 234 0.80 -1.36 17.19
CA GLY A 234 2.23 -1.02 17.20
C GLY A 234 2.96 -1.19 15.86
N TYR A 235 2.32 -1.73 14.82
CA TYR A 235 2.94 -1.96 13.50
C TYR A 235 2.25 -1.24 12.35
N CYS A 236 0.95 -1.44 12.15
CA CYS A 236 0.24 -0.81 11.04
C CYS A 236 -1.16 -0.36 11.46
N LYS A 237 -1.64 0.71 10.83
CA LYS A 237 -2.97 1.25 11.10
C LYS A 237 -3.65 1.60 9.79
N VAL A 238 -4.80 0.97 9.55
CA VAL A 238 -5.80 1.45 8.60
C VAL A 238 -6.79 2.29 9.39
N GLY A 239 -7.12 3.48 8.87
CA GLY A 239 -8.02 4.38 9.57
C GLY A 239 -8.59 5.49 8.69
N SER A 240 -9.32 6.39 9.33
CA SER A 240 -9.85 7.59 8.70
C SER A 240 -9.76 8.79 9.64
N TYR A 241 -9.84 9.99 9.07
CA TYR A 241 -9.94 11.23 9.84
C TYR A 241 -10.73 12.29 9.07
N THR A 242 -11.11 13.34 9.79
CA THR A 242 -11.75 14.54 9.21
C THR A 242 -10.74 15.68 9.23
N GLY A 243 -10.53 16.31 8.09
CA GLY A 243 -9.64 17.47 8.01
C GLY A 243 -10.26 18.69 8.71
N VAL A 244 -9.37 19.55 9.20
CA VAL A 244 -9.73 20.74 10.01
C VAL A 244 -9.57 22.04 9.22
N GLY A 245 -8.84 22.03 8.09
CA GLY A 245 -8.58 23.24 7.30
C GLY A 245 -7.68 24.24 8.03
N SER A 246 -6.76 23.75 8.86
CA SER A 246 -5.85 24.56 9.69
C SER A 246 -4.42 24.05 9.60
N ASN A 247 -3.44 24.97 9.61
CA ASN A 247 -2.01 24.63 9.74
C ASN A 247 -1.67 23.97 11.10
N ASP A 248 -2.60 23.98 12.05
CA ASP A 248 -2.58 23.13 13.25
C ASP A 248 -3.71 22.10 13.13
N GLY A 249 -3.56 21.11 12.24
CA GLY A 249 -4.58 20.10 11.95
C GLY A 249 -4.91 19.19 13.14
N ALA A 250 -5.82 18.25 12.97
CA ALA A 250 -6.05 17.24 14.01
C ALA A 250 -4.82 16.33 14.16
N PHE A 251 -4.49 15.93 15.38
CA PHE A 251 -3.52 14.85 15.60
C PHE A 251 -4.18 13.49 15.34
N ILE A 252 -3.54 12.64 14.54
CA ILE A 252 -3.99 11.30 14.20
C ILE A 252 -3.10 10.29 14.91
N TYR A 253 -3.67 9.63 15.91
CA TYR A 253 -2.98 8.60 16.69
C TYR A 253 -2.93 7.28 15.94
N THR A 254 -1.73 6.72 15.78
CA THR A 254 -1.48 5.39 15.19
C THR A 254 -0.95 4.38 16.20
N GLY A 255 -0.41 4.84 17.34
CA GLY A 255 0.22 3.99 18.36
C GLY A 255 1.68 3.61 18.06
N PHE A 256 2.29 4.25 17.06
CA PHE A 256 3.69 4.03 16.66
C PHE A 256 4.25 5.26 15.93
N LYS A 257 5.58 5.35 15.82
CA LYS A 257 6.24 6.35 14.97
C LYS A 257 6.07 5.92 13.51
N PRO A 258 5.45 6.69 12.61
CA PRO A 258 5.24 6.24 11.22
C PRO A 258 6.54 6.22 10.40
N ALA A 259 6.75 5.15 9.64
CA ALA A 259 7.71 5.10 8.53
C ALA A 259 7.06 5.50 7.20
N PHE A 260 5.75 5.27 7.07
CA PHE A 260 4.99 5.45 5.83
C PHE A 260 3.57 5.88 6.15
N ILE A 261 3.06 6.88 5.42
CA ILE A 261 1.67 7.32 5.42
C ILE A 261 1.19 7.41 3.97
N TYR A 262 0.11 6.69 3.67
CA TYR A 262 -0.63 6.74 2.41
C TYR A 262 -2.04 7.25 2.67
N VAL A 263 -2.44 8.35 2.04
CA VAL A 263 -3.67 9.06 2.35
C VAL A 263 -4.46 9.45 1.11
N LYS A 264 -5.79 9.49 1.24
CA LYS A 264 -6.71 9.93 0.20
C LYS A 264 -7.91 10.65 0.76
N ASN A 265 -8.18 11.83 0.22
CA ASN A 265 -9.49 12.46 0.32
C ASN A 265 -10.51 11.66 -0.50
N HIS A 266 -11.60 11.25 0.13
CA HIS A 266 -12.67 10.50 -0.53
C HIS A 266 -14.03 11.19 -0.47
N SER A 267 -14.16 12.34 0.20
CA SER A 267 -15.45 12.99 0.46
C SER A 267 -15.92 13.91 -0.65
N THR A 268 -15.01 14.69 -1.23
CA THR A 268 -15.32 15.80 -2.13
C THR A 268 -14.16 16.01 -3.09
N GLY A 269 -14.47 16.45 -4.31
CA GLY A 269 -13.47 16.79 -5.33
C GLY A 269 -12.66 15.60 -5.85
N SER A 270 -12.00 15.82 -6.99
CA SER A 270 -11.11 14.85 -7.61
C SER A 270 -9.68 15.14 -7.15
N TYR A 271 -9.26 14.52 -6.04
CA TYR A 271 -7.93 14.72 -5.42
C TYR A 271 -7.07 13.46 -5.51
N LYS A 272 -5.76 13.65 -5.66
CA LYS A 272 -4.79 12.57 -5.82
C LYS A 272 -4.52 11.85 -4.50
N TRP A 273 -3.97 10.64 -4.59
CA TRP A 273 -3.44 9.93 -3.43
C TRP A 273 -2.08 10.52 -3.04
N ILE A 274 -1.73 10.54 -1.75
CA ILE A 274 -0.42 11.06 -1.30
C ILE A 274 0.32 9.98 -0.52
N ILE A 275 1.63 9.84 -0.79
CA ILE A 275 2.57 9.10 0.06
C ILE A 275 3.61 10.05 0.63
N GLN A 276 3.78 9.99 1.95
CA GLN A 276 4.93 10.54 2.66
C GLN A 276 5.57 9.43 3.51
N ASP A 277 6.90 9.44 3.61
CA ASP A 277 7.66 8.47 4.38
C ASP A 277 8.85 9.11 5.09
N ASN A 278 9.52 8.29 5.91
CA ASN A 278 10.57 8.74 6.78
C ASN A 278 11.99 8.71 6.19
N LYS A 279 12.16 8.32 4.91
CA LYS A 279 13.47 8.26 4.26
C LYS A 279 13.72 9.42 3.29
N ARG A 280 12.67 9.97 2.69
CA ARG A 280 12.80 11.07 1.71
C ARG A 280 12.92 12.46 2.35
N ASN A 281 12.25 12.66 3.47
CA ASN A 281 12.40 13.83 4.34
C ASN A 281 12.53 13.33 5.78
N LEU A 282 13.59 13.72 6.50
CA LEU A 282 13.97 13.15 7.80
C LEU A 282 13.45 13.93 9.00
N PHE A 283 13.00 15.18 8.82
CA PHE A 283 12.68 16.08 9.91
C PHE A 283 11.27 16.65 9.78
N ASN A 284 10.65 16.99 10.90
CA ASN A 284 9.39 17.70 10.91
C ASN A 284 9.62 19.21 10.72
N PRO A 285 8.73 19.90 9.99
CA PRO A 285 7.64 19.33 9.20
C PRO A 285 8.15 18.65 7.92
N ARG A 286 7.51 17.52 7.54
CA ARG A 286 7.85 16.78 6.32
C ARG A 286 7.02 17.29 5.16
N ASP A 287 7.68 17.78 4.12
CA ASP A 287 7.07 18.50 2.98
C ASP A 287 7.19 17.80 1.62
N LYS A 288 7.95 16.70 1.56
CA LYS A 288 8.09 15.88 0.35
C LYS A 288 6.95 14.90 0.24
N TYR A 289 6.34 14.82 -0.94
CA TYR A 289 5.20 13.97 -1.24
C TYR A 289 5.33 13.32 -2.62
N ILE A 290 4.72 12.15 -2.75
CA ILE A 290 4.56 11.45 -4.03
C ILE A 290 3.08 11.23 -4.29
N TYR A 291 2.68 11.42 -5.55
CA TYR A 291 1.42 10.93 -6.08
C TYR A 291 1.64 9.55 -6.70
N PRO A 292 1.23 8.46 -6.04
CA PRO A 292 1.50 7.12 -6.52
C PRO A 292 0.75 6.76 -7.80
N ASN A 293 -0.39 7.41 -8.00
CA ASN A 293 -1.33 7.17 -9.10
C ASN A 293 -1.12 8.14 -10.28
N GLU A 294 -0.03 8.92 -10.25
CA GLU A 294 0.30 9.90 -11.29
C GLU A 294 1.72 9.66 -11.80
N SER A 295 2.04 10.20 -12.97
CA SER A 295 3.42 10.19 -13.48
C SER A 295 4.30 11.26 -12.84
N GLU A 296 3.71 12.25 -12.18
CA GLU A 296 4.41 13.43 -11.65
C GLU A 296 5.63 13.05 -10.80
N ALA A 297 6.71 13.83 -10.96
CA ALA A 297 7.90 13.73 -10.12
C ALA A 297 7.54 14.02 -8.64
N GLU A 298 8.46 13.69 -7.73
CA GLU A 298 8.34 14.04 -6.32
C GLU A 298 8.13 15.56 -6.17
N GLY A 299 7.13 15.92 -5.37
CA GLY A 299 6.89 17.30 -5.00
C GLY A 299 7.47 17.61 -3.63
N GLU A 300 7.83 18.88 -3.42
CA GLU A 300 8.28 19.43 -2.16
C GLU A 300 7.57 20.75 -1.93
N SER A 301 6.71 20.83 -0.91
CA SER A 301 5.98 22.05 -0.61
C SER A 301 5.45 22.05 0.81
N SER A 302 5.62 23.19 1.51
CA SER A 302 5.05 23.41 2.84
C SER A 302 3.52 23.26 2.90
N ASN A 303 2.85 23.34 1.75
CA ASN A 303 1.43 23.05 1.61
C ASN A 303 1.07 21.58 1.89
N PHE A 304 2.02 20.66 1.86
CA PHE A 304 1.80 19.25 2.15
C PHE A 304 2.49 18.82 3.45
N ASN A 305 2.80 19.77 4.33
CA ASN A 305 3.46 19.46 5.60
C ASN A 305 2.67 18.43 6.41
N LEU A 306 3.32 17.33 6.78
CA LEU A 306 2.92 16.40 7.83
C LEU A 306 4.04 16.31 8.86
N ASP A 307 3.69 16.36 10.13
CA ASP A 307 4.61 15.98 11.21
C ASP A 307 4.43 14.49 11.53
N PHE A 308 5.53 13.75 11.67
CA PHE A 308 5.52 12.39 12.20
C PHE A 308 5.97 12.44 13.67
N TYR A 309 5.11 12.00 14.57
CA TYR A 309 5.37 11.90 16.01
C TYR A 309 5.68 10.46 16.40
N SER A 310 6.11 10.23 17.65
CA SER A 310 6.38 8.88 18.18
C SER A 310 5.16 7.94 18.24
N ASN A 311 3.95 8.47 18.03
CA ASN A 311 2.71 7.71 18.16
C ASN A 311 1.63 8.09 17.14
N GLY A 312 1.99 8.81 16.08
CA GLY A 312 1.01 9.30 15.12
C GLY A 312 1.58 10.32 14.15
N PHE A 313 0.68 11.02 13.46
CA PHE A 313 1.03 12.10 12.54
C PHE A 313 0.06 13.27 12.68
N LYS A 314 0.46 14.45 12.20
CA LYS A 314 -0.38 15.66 12.21
C LYS A 314 -0.21 16.45 10.93
N PRO A 315 -1.29 16.72 10.19
CA PRO A 315 -1.24 17.67 9.10
C PRO A 315 -0.97 19.10 9.58
N ARG A 316 -0.03 19.76 8.91
CA ARG A 316 0.42 21.13 9.17
C ARG A 316 0.10 22.06 8.00
N ASN A 317 -1.03 21.82 7.37
CA ASN A 317 -1.44 22.48 6.14
C ASN A 317 -2.98 22.57 6.04
N THR A 318 -3.49 23.21 4.99
CA THR A 318 -4.94 23.30 4.71
C THR A 318 -5.32 22.69 3.36
N ARG A 319 -4.50 21.78 2.81
CA ARG A 319 -4.67 21.25 1.45
C ARG A 319 -5.82 20.28 1.36
N SER A 320 -6.54 20.32 0.25
CA SER A 320 -7.68 19.44 0.04
C SER A 320 -7.30 17.97 -0.02
N GLU A 321 -6.07 17.64 -0.43
CA GLU A 321 -5.53 16.30 -0.47
C GLU A 321 -5.28 15.69 0.91
N THR A 322 -5.08 16.49 1.97
CA THR A 322 -4.68 15.96 3.29
C THR A 322 -5.35 16.59 4.52
N ASN A 323 -5.90 17.81 4.46
CA ASN A 323 -6.45 18.47 5.66
C ASN A 323 -7.42 19.63 5.37
N ASP A 324 -8.27 19.55 4.34
CA ASP A 324 -9.34 20.54 4.15
C ASP A 324 -10.36 20.46 5.28
N ASN A 325 -11.03 21.58 5.54
CA ASN A 325 -12.08 21.61 6.56
C ASN A 325 -13.25 20.69 6.18
N ASN A 326 -13.63 19.80 7.09
CA ASN A 326 -14.72 18.82 6.96
C ASN A 326 -14.55 17.73 5.90
N ASN A 327 -13.49 17.76 5.09
CA ASN A 327 -13.22 16.66 4.16
C ASN A 327 -12.85 15.38 4.93
N LYS A 328 -13.17 14.23 4.35
CA LYS A 328 -12.94 12.91 4.95
C LYS A 328 -11.83 12.19 4.22
N TYR A 329 -10.96 11.57 5.00
CA TYR A 329 -9.74 10.94 4.54
C TYR A 329 -9.69 9.50 5.03
N VAL A 330 -9.23 8.60 4.18
CA VAL A 330 -8.75 7.27 4.59
C VAL A 330 -7.23 7.25 4.54
N TYR A 331 -6.62 6.47 5.41
CA TYR A 331 -5.17 6.31 5.43
C TYR A 331 -4.72 4.90 5.78
N LEU A 332 -3.53 4.55 5.29
CA LEU A 332 -2.71 3.43 5.75
C LEU A 332 -1.40 3.99 6.30
N ALA A 333 -1.07 3.61 7.53
CA ALA A 333 0.19 3.95 8.19
C ALA A 333 0.96 2.67 8.54
N ILE A 334 2.28 2.67 8.32
CA ILE A 334 3.19 1.58 8.74
C ILE A 334 4.26 2.17 9.68
N ALA A 335 4.64 1.41 10.71
CA ALA A 335 5.56 1.82 11.76
C ALA A 335 7.02 1.80 11.30
N GLU A 336 7.76 2.81 11.75
CA GLU A 336 9.21 2.76 11.94
C GLU A 336 9.53 2.02 13.24
N SER A 337 8.81 2.35 14.30
CA SER A 337 9.00 1.75 15.63
C SER A 337 7.69 1.78 16.43
N PRO A 338 7.34 0.72 17.17
CA PRO A 338 6.20 0.74 18.09
C PRO A 338 6.45 1.74 19.23
N GLN A 339 5.39 2.31 19.80
CA GLN A 339 5.53 3.21 20.97
C GLN A 339 6.05 2.46 22.21
N VAL A 340 5.63 1.21 22.37
CA VAL A 340 6.04 0.31 23.46
C VAL A 340 6.27 -1.06 22.85
N ASN A 341 7.37 -1.72 23.21
CA ASN A 341 7.65 -3.07 22.73
C ASN A 341 6.80 -4.13 23.46
N SER A 342 6.92 -5.38 23.03
CA SER A 342 6.20 -6.55 23.55
C SER A 342 6.46 -6.79 25.04
N LYS A 343 7.59 -6.30 25.57
CA LYS A 343 8.02 -6.39 26.97
C LYS A 343 7.54 -5.22 27.83
N GLY A 344 6.78 -4.29 27.27
CA GLY A 344 6.27 -3.11 27.99
C GLY A 344 7.31 -2.00 28.16
N VAL A 345 8.45 -2.07 27.46
CA VAL A 345 9.48 -1.02 27.50
C VAL A 345 9.12 0.02 26.45
N PRO A 346 8.96 1.31 26.82
CA PRO A 346 8.81 2.39 25.85
C PRO A 346 9.98 2.39 24.90
N ASN A 347 9.71 2.46 23.59
CA ASN A 347 10.77 2.63 22.62
C ASN A 347 11.18 4.10 22.67
N ASN A 348 12.40 4.37 23.13
CA ASN A 348 12.96 5.72 23.08
C ASN A 348 13.20 6.03 21.60
N ALA A 349 12.26 6.72 20.97
CA ALA A 349 12.44 7.21 19.61
C ALA A 349 13.63 8.18 19.60
N GLU A 350 14.66 7.84 18.82
CA GLU A 350 15.68 8.80 18.37
C GLU A 350 15.12 9.71 17.27
#